data_AF-A0A9E4DBZ5-F1
#
_entry.id   AF-A0A9E4DBZ5-F1
#
_cell.length_a   1.000
_cell.length_b   1.000
_cell.length_c   1.000
_cell.angle_alpha   90.00
_cell.angle_beta   90.00
_cell.angle_gamma   90.00
#
_symmetry.space_group_name_H-M   'P 1'
#
loop_
_entity.id
_entity.type
_entity.pdbx_description
1 polymer ?
#
loop_
_entity_poly.entity_id
_entity_poly.type
_entity_poly.pdbx_seq_one_letter_code
_entity_poly.pdbx_strand_id
1 'polypeptide(L)'
;MALQELDPAVKAKIETLIELDEFPDYCTFADHPRQNPPCRFLNLPRSAAVVATDECPMASSCLFTALDEDLAILKDESRSEKARVRSLKLLGHWVGDFRQPLHISFMDDWVATRSRSAVPQ
;
A
#
# COMPACT_ATOMS: atom_id res chain seq x y z
N MET A 1 -6.32 -9.48 11.55
CA MET A 1 -6.88 -8.35 12.32
C MET A 1 -7.87 -7.56 11.47
N ALA A 2 -7.49 -6.86 10.39
CA ALA A 2 -8.43 -6.02 9.63
C ALA A 2 -9.72 -6.71 9.16
N LEU A 3 -9.65 -7.94 8.63
CA LEU A 3 -10.83 -8.70 8.16
C LEU A 3 -11.85 -9.02 9.29
N GLN A 4 -11.39 -9.13 10.53
CA GLN A 4 -12.24 -9.50 11.67
C GLN A 4 -13.10 -8.33 12.16
N GLU A 5 -12.70 -7.10 11.84
CA GLU A 5 -13.36 -5.86 12.27
C GLU A 5 -14.36 -5.32 11.23
N LEU A 6 -14.52 -6.02 10.10
CA LEU A 6 -15.42 -5.59 9.02
C LEU A 6 -16.88 -5.95 9.32
N ASP A 7 -17.78 -5.14 8.79
CA ASP A 7 -19.20 -5.49 8.70
C ASP A 7 -19.37 -6.88 8.05
N PRO A 8 -20.24 -7.77 8.58
CA PRO A 8 -20.36 -9.14 8.10
C PRO A 8 -20.69 -9.26 6.59
N ALA A 9 -21.51 -8.35 6.05
CA ALA A 9 -21.83 -8.37 4.62
C ALA A 9 -20.63 -7.93 3.76
N VAL A 10 -19.85 -6.95 4.25
CA VAL A 10 -18.60 -6.54 3.60
C VAL A 10 -17.58 -7.67 3.65
N LYS A 11 -17.42 -8.32 4.80
CA LYS A 11 -16.53 -9.47 4.97
C LYS A 11 -16.90 -10.61 4.01
N ALA A 12 -18.18 -11.01 3.95
CA ALA A 12 -18.63 -12.06 3.04
C ALA A 12 -18.38 -11.71 1.57
N LYS A 13 -18.58 -10.43 1.18
CA LYS A 13 -18.27 -9.95 -0.16
C LYS A 13 -16.78 -10.03 -0.49
N ILE A 14 -15.94 -9.64 0.47
CA ILE A 14 -14.48 -9.71 0.36
C ILE A 14 -14.01 -11.16 0.28
N GLU A 15 -14.51 -12.05 1.13
CA GLU A 15 -14.18 -13.48 1.09
C GLU A 15 -14.60 -14.13 -0.24
N THR A 16 -15.73 -13.72 -0.81
CA THR A 16 -16.18 -14.15 -2.14
C THR A 16 -15.25 -13.64 -3.25
N LEU A 17 -14.78 -12.38 -3.15
CA LEU A 17 -13.93 -11.74 -4.16
C LEU A 17 -12.48 -12.25 -4.15
N ILE A 18 -12.01 -12.75 -3.02
CA ILE A 18 -10.58 -13.04 -2.81
C ILE A 18 -10.26 -14.53 -2.89
N GLU A 19 -11.26 -15.42 -2.77
CA GLU A 19 -11.07 -16.85 -2.49
C GLU A 19 -10.23 -17.04 -1.20
N LEU A 20 -10.90 -17.46 -0.13
CA LEU A 20 -10.37 -17.45 1.26
C LEU A 20 -8.98 -18.06 1.47
N ASP A 21 -8.59 -19.04 0.65
CA ASP A 21 -7.30 -19.73 0.76
C ASP A 21 -6.09 -18.84 0.40
N GLU A 22 -6.29 -17.69 -0.27
CA GLU A 22 -5.23 -16.75 -0.65
C GLU A 22 -5.09 -15.55 0.30
N PHE A 23 -5.85 -15.46 1.40
CA PHE A 23 -5.90 -14.22 2.18
C PHE A 23 -4.55 -13.76 2.79
N PRO A 24 -3.65 -14.63 3.28
CA PRO A 24 -2.31 -14.21 3.71
C PRO A 24 -1.43 -13.73 2.55
N ASP A 25 -1.58 -14.33 1.37
CA ASP A 25 -0.89 -13.95 0.14
C ASP A 25 -1.47 -12.67 -0.47
N TYR A 26 -2.67 -12.29 -0.04
CA TYR A 26 -3.36 -11.08 -0.45
C TYR A 26 -2.61 -9.81 -0.10
N CYS A 27 -2.22 -9.71 1.18
CA CYS A 27 -1.53 -8.55 1.69
C CYS A 27 -0.03 -8.56 1.33
N THR A 28 0.52 -9.64 0.77
CA THR A 28 1.91 -9.71 0.29
C THR A 28 2.00 -9.72 -1.24
N PHE A 29 0.87 -9.74 -1.94
CA PHE A 29 0.75 -9.71 -3.40
C PHE A 29 1.55 -8.57 -4.04
N ALA A 30 1.61 -7.40 -3.39
CA ALA A 30 2.37 -6.26 -3.89
C ALA A 30 3.89 -6.50 -3.92
N ASP A 31 4.41 -7.47 -3.18
CA ASP A 31 5.84 -7.80 -3.12
C ASP A 31 6.26 -8.89 -4.13
N HIS A 32 5.34 -9.77 -4.53
CA HIS A 32 5.68 -11.01 -5.26
C HIS A 32 4.73 -11.31 -6.44
N PRO A 33 5.09 -10.97 -7.70
CA PRO A 33 6.20 -10.11 -8.10
C PRO A 33 5.89 -8.64 -7.79
N ARG A 34 6.93 -7.88 -7.47
CA ARG A 34 6.84 -6.49 -7.00
C ARG A 34 5.94 -5.62 -7.90
N GLN A 35 4.84 -5.15 -7.34
CA GLN A 35 3.87 -4.24 -7.96
C GLN A 35 4.20 -2.81 -7.56
N ASN A 36 4.04 -1.85 -8.49
CA ASN A 36 4.11 -0.41 -8.21
C ASN A 36 5.26 0.02 -7.26
N PRO A 37 6.53 -0.35 -7.54
CA PRO A 37 7.64 -0.18 -6.61
C PRO A 37 7.91 1.25 -6.08
N PRO A 38 7.68 2.36 -6.82
CA PRO A 38 7.91 3.70 -6.27
C PRO A 38 6.82 4.15 -5.28
N CYS A 39 5.63 3.52 -5.28
CA CYS A 39 4.51 3.99 -4.48
C CYS A 39 4.45 3.39 -3.07
N ARG A 40 5.54 2.76 -2.59
CA ARG A 40 5.55 2.03 -1.31
C ARG A 40 5.88 2.89 -0.10
N PHE A 41 6.45 4.06 -0.34
CA PHE A 41 7.02 4.89 0.70
C PHE A 41 6.77 6.37 0.44
N LEU A 42 6.91 7.16 1.50
CA LEU A 42 6.91 8.61 1.47
C LEU A 42 8.29 9.09 1.95
N ASN A 43 9.04 9.69 1.03
CA ASN A 43 10.28 10.38 1.38
C ASN A 43 10.00 11.85 1.67
N LEU A 44 10.49 12.32 2.80
CA LEU A 44 10.34 13.69 3.25
C LEU A 44 11.70 14.42 3.22
N PRO A 45 11.74 15.74 2.99
CA PRO A 45 12.93 16.52 3.27
C PRO A 45 13.19 16.58 4.78
N ARG A 46 14.45 16.74 5.19
CA ARG A 46 14.83 16.81 6.62
C ARG A 46 14.16 17.94 7.40
N SER A 47 13.76 19.00 6.68
CA SER A 47 13.04 20.14 7.23
C SER A 47 11.54 19.88 7.42
N ALA A 48 11.01 18.73 7.01
CA ALA A 48 9.60 18.41 7.17
C ALA A 48 9.24 18.22 8.64
N ALA A 49 8.43 19.15 9.17
CA ALA A 49 7.84 19.05 10.50
C ALA A 49 6.43 18.42 10.48
N VAL A 50 5.76 18.46 9.33
CA VAL A 50 4.38 18.00 9.13
C VAL A 50 4.30 17.30 7.77
N VAL A 51 3.53 16.21 7.72
CA VAL A 51 3.16 15.52 6.49
C VAL A 51 1.76 15.99 6.08
N ALA A 52 1.66 16.75 4.99
CA ALA A 52 0.38 16.99 4.33
C ALA A 52 -0.04 15.72 3.57
N THR A 53 -1.35 15.43 3.55
CA THR A 53 -1.88 14.12 3.13
C THR A 53 -2.00 13.94 1.62
N ASP A 54 -1.85 15.00 0.83
CA ASP A 54 -2.16 15.05 -0.60
C ASP A 54 -0.95 15.24 -1.52
N GLU A 55 0.24 15.45 -0.96
CA GLU A 55 1.45 15.71 -1.76
C GLU A 55 2.53 14.65 -1.54
N CYS A 56 3.19 14.27 -2.64
CA CYS A 56 4.43 13.50 -2.63
C CYS A 56 5.60 14.48 -2.81
N PRO A 57 6.20 15.04 -1.73
CA PRO A 57 7.10 16.19 -1.82
C PRO A 57 8.41 15.91 -2.57
N MET A 58 8.77 14.63 -2.74
CA MET A 58 10.05 14.19 -3.30
C MET A 58 9.90 13.30 -4.55
N ALA A 59 8.68 13.06 -5.04
CA ALA A 59 8.42 12.14 -6.15
C ALA A 59 7.11 12.45 -6.88
N SER A 60 6.93 11.95 -8.10
CA SER A 60 5.66 12.05 -8.83
C SER A 60 4.57 11.12 -8.28
N SER A 61 4.96 10.08 -7.53
CA SER A 61 4.06 9.15 -6.86
C SER A 61 4.69 8.65 -5.56
N CYS A 62 3.85 8.31 -4.60
CA CYS A 62 4.22 7.80 -3.28
C CYS A 62 3.07 6.95 -2.71
N LEU A 63 3.18 6.58 -1.44
CA LEU A 63 2.16 5.79 -0.74
C LEU A 63 0.76 6.42 -0.78
N PHE A 64 0.65 7.74 -0.67
CA PHE A 64 -0.65 8.43 -0.69
C PHE A 64 -1.32 8.37 -2.05
N THR A 65 -0.59 8.63 -3.13
CA THR A 65 -1.15 8.53 -4.48
C THR A 65 -1.55 7.08 -4.81
N ALA A 66 -0.80 6.08 -4.36
CA ALA A 66 -1.20 4.67 -4.52
C ALA A 66 -2.47 4.32 -3.76
N LEU A 67 -2.59 4.80 -2.51
CA LEU A 67 -3.80 4.63 -1.71
C LEU A 67 -5.01 5.23 -2.43
N ASP A 68 -4.90 6.47 -2.92
CA ASP A 68 -5.99 7.17 -3.59
C ASP A 68 -6.39 6.52 -4.93
N GLU A 69 -5.40 6.12 -5.73
CA GLU A 69 -5.62 5.44 -7.02
C GLU A 69 -6.35 4.10 -6.84
N ASP A 70 -5.87 3.24 -5.94
CA ASP A 70 -6.49 1.93 -5.71
C ASP A 70 -7.85 2.06 -5.03
N LEU A 71 -8.05 3.07 -4.18
CA LEU A 71 -9.36 3.37 -3.60
C LEU A 71 -10.36 3.82 -4.67
N ALA A 72 -9.92 4.64 -5.64
CA ALA A 72 -10.75 5.07 -6.76
C ALA A 72 -11.15 3.88 -7.66
N ILE A 73 -10.19 3.00 -7.99
CA ILE A 73 -10.47 1.80 -8.80
C ILE A 73 -11.44 0.86 -8.08
N LEU A 74 -11.28 0.64 -6.78
CA LEU A 74 -12.16 -0.26 -6.01
C LEU A 74 -13.61 0.22 -5.99
N LYS A 75 -13.82 1.54 -5.89
CA LYS A 75 -15.14 2.20 -5.88
C LYS A 75 -15.80 2.27 -7.26
N ASP A 76 -15.03 2.28 -8.33
CA ASP A 76 -15.53 2.40 -9.71
C ASP A 76 -16.12 1.06 -10.21
N GLU A 77 -17.45 0.97 -10.21
CA GLU A 77 -18.18 -0.22 -10.66
C GLU A 77 -18.07 -0.47 -12.17
N SER A 78 -17.59 0.52 -12.96
CA SER A 78 -17.31 0.33 -14.39
C SER A 78 -16.01 -0.44 -14.66
N ARG A 79 -15.15 -0.59 -13.64
CA ARG A 79 -13.91 -1.36 -13.74
C ARG A 79 -14.18 -2.85 -13.70
N SER A 80 -13.31 -3.61 -14.36
CA SER A 80 -13.38 -5.06 -14.34
C SER A 80 -13.21 -5.59 -12.91
N GLU A 81 -13.88 -6.70 -12.61
CA GLU A 81 -13.75 -7.38 -11.33
C GLU A 81 -12.28 -7.66 -10.97
N LYS A 82 -11.49 -8.11 -11.95
CA LYS A 82 -10.05 -8.32 -11.79
C LYS A 82 -9.30 -7.05 -11.36
N ALA A 83 -9.63 -5.89 -11.90
CA ALA A 83 -9.00 -4.63 -11.51
C ALA A 83 -9.39 -4.24 -10.07
N ARG A 84 -10.66 -4.41 -9.70
CA ARG A 84 -11.16 -4.10 -8.35
C ARG A 84 -10.58 -5.05 -7.30
N VAL A 85 -10.47 -6.34 -7.61
CA VAL A 85 -9.80 -7.35 -6.76
C VAL A 85 -8.32 -7.00 -6.59
N ARG A 86 -7.62 -6.64 -7.67
CA ARG A 86 -6.22 -6.19 -7.60
C ARG A 86 -6.07 -4.98 -6.67
N SER A 87 -6.91 -3.96 -6.82
CA SER A 87 -6.84 -2.76 -5.99
C SER A 87 -7.19 -3.02 -4.53
N LEU A 88 -8.13 -3.93 -4.25
CA LEU A 88 -8.36 -4.37 -2.87
C LEU A 88 -7.12 -5.10 -2.29
N LYS A 89 -6.40 -5.91 -3.10
CA LYS A 89 -5.12 -6.56 -2.68
C LYS A 89 -4.12 -5.50 -2.26
N LEU A 90 -3.94 -4.50 -3.12
CA LEU A 90 -3.00 -3.42 -2.93
C LEU A 90 -3.37 -2.51 -1.74
N LEU A 91 -4.65 -2.19 -1.53
CA LEU A 91 -5.09 -1.41 -0.36
C LEU A 91 -4.76 -2.08 0.97
N GLY A 92 -4.95 -3.40 1.07
CA GLY A 92 -4.55 -4.16 2.27
C GLY A 92 -3.05 -4.03 2.55
N HIS A 93 -2.25 -4.02 1.49
CA HIS A 93 -0.80 -3.84 1.57
C HIS A 93 -0.40 -2.39 1.95
N TRP A 94 -0.97 -1.38 1.29
CA TRP A 94 -0.67 0.04 1.55
C TRP A 94 -0.99 0.47 2.98
N VAL A 95 -2.08 -0.05 3.56
CA VAL A 95 -2.43 0.21 4.97
C VAL A 95 -1.37 -0.39 5.92
N GLY A 96 -0.78 -1.54 5.57
CA GLY A 96 0.36 -2.09 6.29
C GLY A 96 1.59 -1.21 6.19
N ASP A 97 1.95 -0.81 4.97
CA ASP A 97 3.10 0.06 4.69
C ASP A 97 2.97 1.43 5.36
N PHE A 98 1.78 2.02 5.41
CA PHE A 98 1.51 3.29 6.11
C PHE A 98 1.82 3.23 7.60
N ARG A 99 1.62 2.06 8.22
CA ARG A 99 1.87 1.85 9.65
C ARG A 99 3.31 1.45 9.94
N GLN A 100 4.15 1.24 8.92
CA GLN A 100 5.56 0.90 9.06
C GLN A 100 6.39 2.19 9.13
N PRO A 101 7.02 2.52 10.28
CA PRO A 101 7.65 3.83 10.48
C PRO A 101 8.80 4.17 9.52
N LEU A 102 9.44 3.17 8.91
CA LEU A 102 10.56 3.36 7.99
C LEU A 102 10.10 3.52 6.53
N HIS A 103 8.83 3.33 6.23
CA HIS A 103 8.23 3.64 4.93
C HIS A 103 7.80 5.10 4.83
N ILE A 104 7.77 5.84 5.95
CA ILE A 104 7.57 7.29 5.99
C ILE A 104 8.78 7.90 6.70
N SER A 105 9.81 8.25 5.92
CA SER A 105 11.11 8.65 6.47
C SER A 105 11.74 9.82 5.71
N PHE A 106 12.86 10.32 6.23
CA PHE A 106 13.64 11.30 5.51
C PHE A 106 14.39 10.66 4.34
N MET A 107 14.41 11.35 3.20
CA MET A 107 15.06 10.86 1.97
C MET A 107 16.56 10.59 2.18
N ASP A 108 17.24 11.45 2.92
CA ASP A 108 18.68 11.43 3.13
C ASP A 108 19.15 10.35 4.13
N ASP A 109 18.23 9.74 4.89
CA ASP A 109 18.51 8.55 5.70
C ASP A 109 18.43 7.24 4.86
N TRP A 110 17.92 7.32 3.62
CA TRP A 110 17.77 6.23 2.65
C TRP A 110 16.95 5.02 3.13
N VAL A 111 16.36 5.03 4.32
CA VAL A 111 15.77 3.81 4.90
C VAL A 111 14.58 3.29 4.08
N ALA A 112 13.73 4.19 3.59
CA ALA A 112 12.61 3.84 2.70
C ALA A 112 13.06 3.36 1.30
N THR A 113 14.19 3.86 0.78
CA THR A 113 14.61 3.67 -0.62
C THR A 113 15.74 2.65 -0.79
N ARG A 114 16.42 2.27 0.28
CA ARG A 114 17.61 1.42 0.20
C ARG A 114 17.23 -0.01 -0.14
N SER A 115 17.45 -0.38 -1.39
CA SER A 115 17.30 -1.74 -1.90
C SER A 115 18.45 -2.69 -1.53
N ARG A 116 19.41 -2.29 -0.68
CA ARG A 116 20.47 -3.14 -0.09
C ARG A 116 21.21 -2.38 1.02
N SER A 117 20.93 -2.71 2.27
CA SER A 117 21.92 -2.59 3.33
C SER A 117 22.74 -3.86 3.31
N ALA A 118 24.01 -3.79 2.93
CA ALA A 118 24.94 -4.85 3.29
C ALA A 118 24.91 -4.94 4.81
N VAL A 119 24.35 -6.02 5.35
CA VAL A 119 24.56 -6.39 6.74
C VAL A 119 26.04 -6.78 6.82
N PRO A 120 26.90 -6.05 7.55
CA PRO A 120 28.27 -6.49 7.76
C PRO A 120 28.20 -7.84 8.48
N GLN A 121 28.90 -8.84 7.93
CA GLN A 121 29.15 -10.10 8.63
C GLN A 121 30.06 -9.88 9.83
#